data_AF-A0A136KN61-F1
#
_entry.id   AF-A0A136KN61-F1
#
_cell.length_a   1.000
_cell.length_b   1.000
_cell.length_c   1.000
_cell.angle_alpha   90.00
_cell.angle_beta   90.00
_cell.angle_gamma   90.00
#
_symmetry.space_group_name_H-M   'P 1'
#
loop_
_entity.id
_entity.type
_entity.pdbx_description
1 polymer ?
#
loop_
_entity_poly.entity_id
_entity_poly.type
_entity_poly.pdbx_seq_one_letter_code
_entity_poly.pdbx_strand_id
1 'polypeptide(L)' 'MDINPIITSFKFFNIPITLTWYGLIVMTGVIIGAWVAEREVRRRGENGEVLMDA' A
#
# COMPACT_ATOMS: atom_id res chain seq x y z
N MET A 1 27.61 -1.67 13.58
CA MET A 1 26.41 -0.82 13.80
C MET A 1 25.22 -1.72 13.55
N ASP A 2 24.61 -2.25 14.61
CA ASP A 2 23.46 -3.14 14.51
C ASP A 2 22.20 -2.31 14.28
N ILE A 3 21.69 -2.32 13.05
CA ILE A 3 20.41 -1.70 12.72
C ILE A 3 19.32 -2.64 13.23
N ASN A 4 18.65 -2.26 14.31
CA ASN A 4 17.54 -3.04 14.84
C ASN A 4 16.39 -3.01 13.82
N PRO A 5 16.01 -4.16 13.22
CA PRO A 5 15.06 -4.19 12.11
C PRO A 5 13.60 -4.04 12.59
N ILE A 6 13.37 -4.09 13.90
CA ILE A 6 12.04 -4.06 14.53
C ILE A 6 11.76 -2.64 15.02
N ILE A 7 10.66 -2.06 14.55
CA ILE A 7 10.24 -0.71 14.94
C ILE A 7 9.28 -0.79 16.14
N THR A 8 8.26 -1.63 16.02
CA THR A 8 7.16 -1.72 17.00
C THR A 8 6.41 -3.03 16.80
N SER A 9 5.93 -3.62 17.89
CA SER A 9 4.99 -4.74 17.84
C SER A 9 3.65 -4.29 18.38
N PHE A 10 2.56 -4.58 17.67
CA PHE A 10 1.21 -4.25 18.09
C PHE A 10 0.29 -5.44 17.89
N LYS A 11 -0.79 -5.52 18.68
CA LYS A 11 -1.78 -6.59 18.55
C LYS A 11 -2.96 -6.09 17.74
N PHE A 12 -3.25 -6.76 16.63
CA PHE A 12 -4.42 -6.47 15.81
C PHE A 12 -5.38 -7.66 15.91
N PHE A 13 -6.59 -7.45 16.43
CA PHE A 13 -7.61 -8.51 16.57
C PHE A 13 -7.09 -9.80 17.26
N ASN A 14 -6.32 -9.64 18.33
CA ASN A 14 -5.67 -10.73 19.09
C ASN A 14 -4.50 -11.44 18.37
N ILE A 15 -4.08 -10.95 17.20
CA ILE A 15 -2.90 -11.43 16.48
C ILE A 15 -1.71 -10.50 16.78
N PRO A 16 -0.58 -11.02 17.31
CA PRO A 16 0.63 -10.22 17.48
C PRO A 16 1.28 -9.97 16.11
N ILE A 17 1.33 -8.71 15.70
CA ILE A 17 2.00 -8.28 14.47
C ILE A 17 3.27 -7.50 14.85
N THR A 18 4.40 -7.98 14.35
CA THR A 18 5.69 -7.30 14.48
C THR A 18 5.93 -6.47 13.23
N LEU A 19 6.01 -5.15 13.39
CA LEU A 19 6.33 -4.23 12.29
C LEU A 19 7.84 -4.11 12.13
N THR A 20 8.34 -4.54 10.98
CA THR A 20 9.71 -4.34 10.55
C THR A 20 9.82 -3.16 9.60
N TRP A 21 11.02 -2.59 9.45
CA TRP A 21 11.29 -1.54 8.45
C TRP A 21 10.92 -1.98 7.04
N TYR A 22 11.15 -3.24 6.70
CA TYR A 22 10.75 -3.80 5.40
C TYR A 22 9.23 -3.82 5.23
N GLY A 23 8.49 -4.22 6.27
CA GLY A 23 7.03 -4.18 6.25
C GLY A 23 6.49 -2.76 6.05
N LEU A 24 7.08 -1.78 6.74
CA LEU A 24 6.69 -0.37 6.61
C LEU A 24 6.90 0.17 5.19
N ILE A 25 8.07 -0.09 4.59
CA ILE A 25 8.40 0.36 3.23
C ILE A 25 7.47 -0.27 2.20
N VAL A 26 7.21 -1.58 2.31
CA VAL A 26 6.32 -2.30 1.39
C VAL A 26 4.89 -1.76 1.50
N MET A 27 4.34 -1.63 2.70
CA MET A 27 2.98 -1.09 2.91
C MET A 27 2.85 0.33 2.35
N THR A 28 3.86 1.16 2.55
CA THR A 28 3.90 2.53 2.02
C THR A 28 3.89 2.51 0.48
N GLY A 29 4.68 1.63 -0.14
CA GLY A 29 4.70 1.44 -1.58
C GLY A 29 3.35 0.98 -2.15
N VAL A 30 2.68 0.05 -1.46
CA VAL A 30 1.34 -0.42 -1.85
C VAL A 30 0.32 0.73 -1.79
N ILE A 31 0.31 1.51 -0.72
CA ILE A 31 -0.62 2.65 -0.56
C ILE A 31 -0.38 3.70 -1.64
N ILE A 32 0.89 4.07 -1.90
CA ILE A 32 1.23 5.04 -2.95
C ILE A 32 0.86 4.49 -4.33
N GLY A 33 1.15 3.22 -4.60
CA GLY A 33 0.81 2.57 -5.85
C GLY A 33 -0.69 2.54 -6.11
N ALA A 34 -1.49 2.20 -5.08
CA ALA A 34 -2.95 2.24 -5.14
C ALA A 34 -3.45 3.67 -5.40
N TRP A 35 -2.92 4.66 -4.69
CA TRP A 35 -3.30 6.06 -4.88
C TRP A 35 -2.96 6.58 -6.29
N VAL A 36 -1.80 6.22 -6.82
CA VAL A 36 -1.41 6.55 -8.20
C VAL A 36 -2.33 5.84 -9.19
N ALA A 37 -2.62 4.55 -8.99
CA ALA A 37 -3.54 3.81 -9.84
C ALA A 37 -4.94 4.46 -9.84
N GLU A 38 -5.48 4.83 -8.67
CA GLU A 38 -6.74 5.55 -8.57
C GLU A 38 -6.69 6.93 -9.25
N ARG A 39 -5.58 7.67 -9.10
CA ARG A 39 -5.37 8.98 -9.74
C ARG A 39 -5.37 8.83 -11.27
N GLU A 40 -4.67 7.82 -11.78
CA GLU A 40 -4.58 7.51 -13.20
C GLU A 40 -5.93 7.04 -13.74
N VAL A 41 -6.64 6.19 -13.01
CA VAL A 41 -8.01 5.78 -13.34
C VAL A 41 -8.96 6.98 -13.34
N ARG A 42 -8.86 7.92 -12.39
CA ARG A 42 -9.69 9.14 -12.41
C ARG A 42 -9.35 10.08 -13.55
N ARG A 43 -8.07 10.16 -13.96
CA ARG A 43 -7.64 10.96 -15.11
C ARG A 43 -8.03 10.32 -16.44
N ARG A 44 -7.97 9.00 -16.53
CA ARG A 44 -8.37 8.22 -17.72
C ARG A 44 -9.86 7.92 -17.75
N GLY A 45 -10.53 8.01 -16.61
CA GLY A 45 -11.94 7.71 -16.37
C GLY A 45 -12.90 8.79 -16.83
N GLU A 46 -12.41 9.97 -17.21
CA GLU A 46 -13.17 10.86 -18.12
C GLU A 46 -13.29 10.24 -19.54
N ASN A 47 -12.42 9.28 -19.89
CA ASN A 47 -12.49 8.44 -21.09
C ASN A 47 -12.74 6.95 -20.75
N GLY A 48 -13.21 6.65 -19.52
CA GLY A 48 -13.38 5.29 -19.00
C GLY A 48 -14.60 4.55 -19.56
N GLU A 49 -15.49 5.25 -20.27
CA GLU A 49 -16.62 4.63 -20.98
C GLU A 49 -16.19 3.80 -22.20
N VAL A 50 -14.93 3.90 -22.66
CA VAL A 50 -14.47 3.20 -23.88
C VAL A 50 -13.83 1.83 -23.59
N LEU A 51 -13.47 1.53 -22.34
CA LEU A 51 -12.73 0.31 -22.01
C LEU A 51 -13.58 -0.83 -21.44
N MET A 52 -14.87 -0.59 -21.18
CA MET A 52 -15.78 -1.60 -20.60
C MET A 52 -16.79 -2.16 -21.62
N ASP A 53 -16.51 -2.00 -22.92
CA ASP A 53 -17.41 -2.45 -24.00
C ASP A 53 -16.65 -3.32 -25.02
N ALA A 54 -16.15 -4.48 -24.57
CA ALA A 54 -15.73 -5.59 -25.42
C ALA A 54 -15.92 -6.94 -24.72
#